data_AF-A0AAN6THW2-F1
#
_entry.id   AF-A0AAN6THW2-F1
#
_cell.length_a   1.000
_cell.length_b   1.000
_cell.length_c   1.000
_cell.angle_alpha   90.00
_cell.angle_beta   90.00
_cell.angle_gamma   90.00
#
_symmetry.space_group_name_H-M   'P 1'
#
loop_
_entity.id
_entity.type
_entity.pdbx_description
1 polymer ?
#
loop_
_entity_poly.entity_id
_entity_poly.type
_entity_poly.pdbx_seq_one_letter_code
_entity_poly.pdbx_strand_id
1 'polypeptide(L)'
;MKNIQQLVLAFLATSVPMLASAHMEMTDPPPLRSKHNPNTGLDGVDYSMTSPLATDGSNFPCKGFLTLLGTPKGKPVATWTAGQSYSFTIAGGAHHNGGSCQASLSTDGGKTFRVIHSYEGGCPGQGVSSFRFRVPGDTPATEGAVFAWTWFNNLGNREMYMNCAVVNIVGGGAGFGAEKVAFGGRPGLFMANIGNNCKTVETYNVKFPDPGPDVDSIGNVHPPEGSCGAGLSSGSGSGSGAGTGTGSGSGTGTGSGDSTGIGAPGQTQTSVPGEGTGSSGSTEGETLVSHAPAASTYSHNCQKTIPPPTAQTNTNGEGAGRGPGEWTPGNDWPDWFQSAGSMTFLPAYLVLAVYFGAVAFSFLISG
;
A
#
# COMPACT_ATOMS: atom_id res chain seq x y z
N MET A 1 48.27 62.70 -0.65
CA MET A 1 47.16 62.42 0.30
C MET A 1 45.85 62.50 -0.46
N LYS A 2 44.92 61.56 -0.22
CA LYS A 2 43.56 61.50 -0.80
C LYS A 2 43.50 61.28 -2.33
N ASN A 3 42.61 60.48 -2.91
CA ASN A 3 41.74 59.41 -2.37
C ASN A 3 41.59 58.33 -3.47
N ILE A 4 42.08 57.10 -3.24
CA ILE A 4 41.75 55.95 -4.11
C ILE A 4 40.51 55.26 -3.51
N GLN A 5 39.31 55.70 -3.93
CA GLN A 5 38.03 55.14 -3.49
C GLN A 5 37.04 54.98 -4.66
N GLN A 6 37.48 54.35 -5.74
CA GLN A 6 36.60 53.87 -6.82
C GLN A 6 36.93 52.43 -7.21
N LEU A 7 36.88 51.51 -6.25
CA LEU A 7 36.54 50.11 -6.52
C LEU A 7 35.97 49.44 -5.25
N VAL A 8 34.82 49.92 -4.78
CA VAL A 8 33.99 49.13 -3.86
C VAL A 8 33.48 47.94 -4.66
N LEU A 9 34.09 46.78 -4.43
CA LEU A 9 33.86 45.57 -5.18
C LEU A 9 32.44 45.06 -4.86
N ALA A 10 31.50 45.34 -5.76
CA ALA A 10 30.09 44.98 -5.62
C ALA A 10 29.89 43.46 -5.84
N PHE A 11 30.38 42.66 -4.89
CA PHE A 11 29.96 41.28 -4.70
C PHE A 11 28.49 41.29 -4.30
N LEU A 12 27.60 41.38 -5.29
CA LEU A 12 26.24 40.90 -5.16
C LEU A 12 26.34 39.41 -4.82
N ALA A 13 26.16 39.09 -3.55
CA ALA A 13 25.91 37.73 -3.10
C ALA A 13 24.54 37.32 -3.63
N THR A 14 24.51 36.85 -4.88
CA THR A 14 23.39 36.14 -5.49
C THR A 14 23.21 34.83 -4.75
N SER A 15 22.59 34.93 -3.58
CA SER A 15 22.02 33.81 -2.84
C SER A 15 20.97 33.16 -3.73
N VAL A 16 21.41 32.22 -4.57
CA VAL A 16 20.52 31.33 -5.31
C VAL A 16 19.63 30.68 -4.27
N PRO A 17 18.32 30.96 -4.24
CA PRO A 17 17.46 30.31 -3.28
C PRO A 17 17.49 28.83 -3.62
N MET A 18 18.00 28.01 -2.70
CA MET A 18 17.83 26.57 -2.84
C MET A 18 16.32 26.32 -2.85
N LEU A 19 15.81 25.92 -4.02
CA LEU A 19 14.43 25.52 -4.21
C LEU A 19 14.23 24.17 -3.50
N ALA A 20 14.21 24.21 -2.17
CA ALA A 20 13.79 23.10 -1.35
C ALA A 20 12.38 22.70 -1.82
N SER A 21 12.26 21.49 -2.38
CA SER A 21 10.96 20.91 -2.70
C SER A 21 10.24 20.72 -1.38
N ALA A 22 9.41 21.67 -0.98
CA ALA A 22 9.02 21.91 0.42
C ALA A 22 8.03 20.88 1.01
N HIS A 23 7.99 19.69 0.41
CA HIS A 23 7.00 18.63 0.58
C HIS A 23 7.64 17.28 0.21
N MET A 24 6.90 16.15 0.26
CA MET A 24 7.44 14.79 0.11
C MET A 24 6.60 13.94 -0.87
N GLU A 25 7.25 13.06 -1.64
CA GLU A 25 6.59 12.06 -2.50
C GLU A 25 7.06 10.62 -2.17
N MET A 26 6.18 9.64 -2.39
CA MET A 26 6.58 8.24 -2.47
C MET A 26 7.38 8.03 -3.77
N THR A 27 8.55 7.40 -3.67
CA THR A 27 9.43 7.12 -4.82
C THR A 27 9.48 5.64 -5.19
N ASP A 28 9.19 4.76 -4.23
CA ASP A 28 9.07 3.31 -4.42
C ASP A 28 7.92 2.76 -3.54
N PRO A 29 7.01 1.90 -4.06
CA PRO A 29 6.77 1.65 -5.47
C PRO A 29 6.41 2.97 -6.20
N PRO A 30 6.95 3.24 -7.40
CA PRO A 30 6.85 4.57 -7.99
C PRO A 30 5.41 4.93 -8.41
N PRO A 31 4.83 6.05 -7.92
CA PRO A 31 3.42 6.40 -8.12
C PRO A 31 3.00 6.61 -9.57
N LEU A 32 1.69 6.48 -9.83
CA LEU A 32 1.05 7.01 -11.03
C LEU A 32 1.46 8.47 -11.26
N ARG A 33 1.93 8.80 -12.47
CA ARG A 33 2.43 10.13 -12.87
C ARG A 33 3.69 10.64 -12.16
N SER A 34 4.30 9.91 -11.22
CA SER A 34 5.62 10.33 -10.70
C SER A 34 6.68 10.22 -11.80
N LYS A 35 7.67 11.11 -11.73
CA LYS A 35 8.91 11.09 -12.53
C LYS A 35 9.71 9.78 -12.34
N HIS A 36 9.49 9.07 -11.23
CA HIS A 36 10.12 7.79 -10.92
C HIS A 36 9.43 6.58 -11.58
N ASN A 37 8.22 6.74 -12.11
CA ASN A 37 7.45 5.64 -12.69
C ASN A 37 7.77 5.49 -14.20
N PRO A 38 8.34 4.36 -14.65
CA PRO A 38 8.76 4.17 -16.04
C PRO A 38 7.59 4.18 -17.03
N ASN A 39 6.35 3.98 -16.57
CA ASN A 39 5.16 3.99 -17.42
C ASN A 39 4.60 5.40 -17.68
N THR A 40 5.02 6.42 -16.92
CA THR A 40 4.45 7.78 -16.98
C THR A 40 4.65 8.46 -18.34
N GLY A 41 5.83 8.30 -18.95
CA GLY A 41 6.26 9.06 -20.14
C GLY A 41 6.58 10.53 -19.83
N LEU A 42 7.42 11.17 -20.66
CA LEU A 42 7.89 12.55 -20.42
C LEU A 42 6.75 13.59 -20.40
N ASP A 43 5.68 13.33 -21.15
CA ASP A 43 4.45 14.12 -21.22
C ASP A 43 3.50 13.90 -20.02
N GLY A 44 3.66 12.78 -19.31
CA GLY A 44 2.76 12.38 -18.23
C GLY A 44 3.14 12.90 -16.85
N VAL A 45 4.35 13.41 -16.64
CA VAL A 45 4.89 13.72 -15.32
C VAL A 45 4.06 14.77 -14.59
N ASP A 46 3.65 14.46 -13.36
CA ASP A 46 3.13 15.43 -12.41
C ASP A 46 4.30 16.05 -11.63
N TYR A 47 4.67 17.29 -11.99
CA TYR A 47 5.69 18.06 -11.29
C TYR A 47 5.24 18.56 -9.91
N SER A 48 3.97 18.35 -9.54
CA SER A 48 3.39 18.60 -8.22
C SER A 48 3.20 17.33 -7.37
N MET A 49 3.85 16.20 -7.72
CA MET A 49 3.70 14.91 -7.02
C MET A 49 3.91 15.00 -5.51
N THR A 50 4.89 15.80 -5.07
CA THR A 50 5.20 16.07 -3.66
C THR A 50 4.14 16.91 -2.95
N SER A 51 3.39 17.75 -3.67
CA SER A 51 2.36 18.61 -3.09
C SER A 51 1.21 17.79 -2.50
N PRO A 52 0.53 18.28 -1.44
CA PRO A 52 -0.62 17.61 -0.84
C PRO A 52 -1.81 17.49 -1.81
N LEU A 53 -2.88 16.84 -1.33
CA LEU A 53 -4.20 16.92 -1.94
C LEU A 53 -4.76 18.35 -1.80
N ALA A 54 -5.74 18.68 -2.64
CA ALA A 54 -6.46 19.93 -2.54
C ALA A 54 -7.30 19.96 -1.25
N THR A 55 -7.38 21.13 -0.60
CA THR A 55 -8.04 21.31 0.71
C THR A 55 -9.56 21.16 0.67
N ASP A 56 -10.15 21.08 -0.53
CA ASP A 56 -11.55 20.75 -0.80
C ASP A 56 -11.79 19.28 -1.16
N GLY A 57 -10.72 18.47 -1.25
CA GLY A 57 -10.77 17.07 -1.66
C GLY A 57 -10.99 16.84 -3.16
N SER A 58 -10.96 17.88 -4.00
CA SER A 58 -11.27 17.80 -5.45
C SER A 58 -10.37 16.85 -6.26
N ASN A 59 -9.19 16.51 -5.76
CA ASN A 59 -8.27 15.53 -6.35
C ASN A 59 -8.09 14.25 -5.50
N PHE A 60 -8.93 14.00 -4.49
CA PHE A 60 -8.97 12.71 -3.79
C PHE A 60 -9.83 11.69 -4.58
N PRO A 61 -9.44 10.40 -4.63
CA PRO A 61 -8.18 9.81 -4.17
C PRO A 61 -7.05 9.95 -5.22
N CYS A 62 -5.82 9.66 -4.80
CA CYS A 62 -4.66 9.46 -5.69
C CYS A 62 -4.36 10.63 -6.65
N LYS A 63 -4.59 11.88 -6.21
CA LYS A 63 -4.45 13.11 -7.01
C LYS A 63 -5.29 13.11 -8.31
N GLY A 64 -6.34 12.27 -8.37
CA GLY A 64 -7.22 12.07 -9.54
C GLY A 64 -6.69 11.07 -10.58
N PHE A 65 -5.55 10.41 -10.33
CA PHE A 65 -4.83 9.65 -11.37
C PHE A 65 -5.33 8.21 -11.59
N LEU A 66 -6.37 7.76 -10.87
CA LEU A 66 -7.01 6.45 -11.09
C LEU A 66 -7.58 6.28 -12.51
N THR A 67 -7.83 7.37 -13.23
CA THR A 67 -8.20 7.39 -14.66
C THR A 67 -7.16 6.74 -15.58
N LEU A 68 -5.94 6.48 -15.09
CA LEU A 68 -4.88 5.79 -15.83
C LEU A 68 -4.93 4.25 -15.67
N LEU A 69 -5.73 3.69 -14.77
CA LEU A 69 -5.80 2.23 -14.57
C LEU A 69 -6.27 1.53 -15.86
N GLY A 70 -5.65 0.38 -16.16
CA GLY A 70 -5.87 -0.35 -17.42
C GLY A 70 -5.23 0.28 -18.67
N THR A 71 -4.71 1.51 -18.58
CA THR A 71 -3.96 2.13 -19.69
C THR A 71 -2.47 1.74 -19.64
N PRO A 72 -1.70 1.90 -20.74
CA PRO A 72 -0.26 1.70 -20.71
C PRO A 72 0.49 2.56 -19.67
N LYS A 73 -0.06 3.73 -19.29
CA LYS A 73 0.52 4.62 -18.26
C LYS A 73 0.18 4.22 -16.82
N GLY A 74 -0.81 3.35 -16.63
CA GLY A 74 -1.19 2.78 -15.33
C GLY A 74 -0.85 1.30 -15.19
N LYS A 75 0.18 0.82 -15.90
CA LYS A 75 0.71 -0.53 -15.70
C LYS A 75 1.28 -0.73 -14.28
N PRO A 76 1.19 -1.94 -13.72
CA PRO A 76 1.86 -2.30 -12.47
C PRO A 76 3.36 -2.01 -12.50
N VAL A 77 3.89 -1.47 -11.41
CA VAL A 77 5.33 -1.18 -11.21
C VAL A 77 6.02 -2.17 -10.27
N ALA A 78 5.24 -2.95 -9.51
CA ALA A 78 5.74 -4.03 -8.65
C ALA A 78 4.78 -5.24 -8.66
N THR A 79 5.26 -6.39 -8.19
CA THR A 79 4.44 -7.57 -7.91
C THR A 79 4.76 -8.05 -6.49
N TRP A 80 3.73 -8.25 -5.68
CA TRP A 80 3.80 -8.64 -4.28
C TRP A 80 3.01 -9.92 -4.03
N THR A 81 3.55 -10.80 -3.19
CA THR A 81 2.86 -12.03 -2.78
C THR A 81 2.11 -11.78 -1.47
N ALA A 82 0.86 -12.25 -1.41
CA ALA A 82 0.08 -12.22 -0.17
C ALA A 82 0.85 -12.89 0.98
N GLY A 83 0.70 -12.36 2.19
CA GLY A 83 1.38 -12.83 3.40
C GLY A 83 2.84 -12.41 3.56
N GLN A 84 3.48 -11.82 2.54
CA GLN A 84 4.89 -11.39 2.58
C GLN A 84 5.06 -9.93 3.01
N SER A 85 6.27 -9.59 3.47
CA SER A 85 6.65 -8.23 3.86
C SER A 85 7.32 -7.46 2.73
N TYR A 86 6.98 -6.18 2.61
CA TYR A 86 7.52 -5.24 1.64
C TYR A 86 7.80 -3.90 2.31
N SER A 87 8.23 -2.91 1.54
CA SER A 87 8.38 -1.54 1.99
C SER A 87 7.94 -0.55 0.93
N PHE A 88 7.63 0.67 1.36
CA PHE A 88 7.56 1.85 0.50
C PHE A 88 8.60 2.86 0.96
N THR A 89 9.08 3.69 0.04
CA THR A 89 10.13 4.70 0.27
C THR A 89 9.58 6.08 -0.07
N ILE A 90 9.83 7.05 0.81
CA ILE A 90 9.46 8.46 0.66
C ILE A 90 10.74 9.29 0.53
N ALA A 91 10.73 10.28 -0.37
CA ALA A 91 11.78 11.28 -0.50
C ALA A 91 11.18 12.67 -0.77
N GLY A 92 11.96 13.72 -0.54
CA GLY A 92 11.52 15.11 -0.74
C GLY A 92 12.46 16.09 -0.04
N GLY A 93 12.02 17.35 0.11
CA GLY A 93 12.83 18.41 0.73
C GLY A 93 12.35 18.89 2.09
N ALA A 94 11.09 18.65 2.49
CA ALA A 94 10.63 18.94 3.85
C ALA A 94 9.68 17.86 4.40
N HIS A 95 10.19 17.11 5.37
CA HIS A 95 9.47 16.04 6.07
C HIS A 95 8.50 16.55 7.16
N HIS A 96 8.37 17.87 7.36
CA HIS A 96 7.45 18.52 8.33
C HIS A 96 7.41 17.90 9.75
N ASN A 97 8.58 17.56 10.30
CA ASN A 97 8.74 16.87 11.59
C ASN A 97 8.05 15.48 11.66
N GLY A 98 7.88 14.85 10.49
CA GLY A 98 7.14 13.60 10.33
C GLY A 98 5.64 13.83 10.46
N GLY A 99 5.03 13.20 11.47
CA GLY A 99 3.60 13.01 11.56
C GLY A 99 3.26 11.54 11.36
N SER A 100 2.09 11.26 10.79
CA SER A 100 1.55 9.90 10.73
C SER A 100 1.12 9.50 9.34
N CYS A 101 1.33 8.23 9.01
CA CYS A 101 1.05 7.67 7.69
C CYS A 101 0.18 6.42 7.77
N GLN A 102 -0.51 6.09 6.67
CA GLN A 102 -1.05 4.76 6.45
C GLN A 102 -0.57 4.19 5.13
N ALA A 103 -0.23 2.90 5.15
CA ALA A 103 -0.11 2.04 3.98
C ALA A 103 -1.44 1.33 3.77
N SER A 104 -2.03 1.47 2.58
CA SER A 104 -3.34 0.87 2.24
C SER A 104 -3.34 0.20 0.87
N LEU A 105 -4.18 -0.83 0.72
CA LEU A 105 -4.41 -1.51 -0.56
C LEU A 105 -5.86 -1.42 -1.00
N SER A 106 -6.06 -1.26 -2.30
CA SER A 106 -7.34 -1.38 -3.01
C SER A 106 -7.25 -2.54 -4.00
N THR A 107 -8.19 -3.48 -3.93
CA THR A 107 -8.35 -4.59 -4.90
C THR A 107 -9.56 -4.40 -5.83
N ASP A 108 -10.17 -3.21 -5.88
CA ASP A 108 -11.45 -2.95 -6.58
C ASP A 108 -11.41 -1.82 -7.63
N GLY A 109 -10.20 -1.36 -7.97
CA GLY A 109 -9.95 -0.25 -8.90
C GLY A 109 -9.83 1.13 -8.24
N GLY A 110 -9.57 1.19 -6.93
CA GLY A 110 -9.39 2.42 -6.16
C GLY A 110 -10.70 2.99 -5.60
N LYS A 111 -11.74 2.15 -5.46
CA LYS A 111 -13.05 2.53 -4.91
C LYS A 111 -13.07 2.40 -3.40
N THR A 112 -12.43 1.37 -2.85
CA THR A 112 -12.22 1.20 -1.40
C THR A 112 -10.77 0.85 -1.09
N PHE A 113 -10.20 1.53 -0.09
CA PHE A 113 -8.84 1.31 0.39
C PHE A 113 -8.89 0.71 1.80
N ARG A 114 -8.22 -0.42 1.99
CA ARG A 114 -8.10 -1.13 3.27
C ARG A 114 -6.73 -0.88 3.87
N VAL A 115 -6.69 -0.44 5.12
CA VAL A 115 -5.46 -0.17 5.87
C VAL A 115 -4.73 -1.49 6.16
N ILE A 116 -3.49 -1.60 5.68
CA ILE A 116 -2.63 -2.77 5.93
C ILE A 116 -1.52 -2.49 6.94
N HIS A 117 -1.14 -1.21 7.16
CA HIS A 117 -0.24 -0.80 8.23
C HIS A 117 -0.46 0.68 8.57
N SER A 118 -0.51 1.03 9.86
CA SER A 118 -0.53 2.42 10.33
C SER A 118 0.79 2.80 11.03
N TYR A 119 1.29 4.00 10.77
CA TYR A 119 2.49 4.55 11.39
C TYR A 119 2.12 5.84 12.13
N GLU A 120 1.80 5.74 13.42
CA GLU A 120 1.45 6.87 14.27
C GLU A 120 2.71 7.57 14.79
N GLY A 121 3.41 8.26 13.90
CA GLY A 121 4.62 9.02 14.22
C GLY A 121 5.83 8.64 13.39
N GLY A 122 6.78 9.58 13.27
CA GLY A 122 8.05 9.38 12.57
C GLY A 122 7.95 9.11 11.07
N CYS A 123 6.77 9.29 10.46
CA CYS A 123 6.57 9.11 9.03
C CYS A 123 6.14 10.44 8.36
N PRO A 124 6.83 10.88 7.29
CA PRO A 124 8.13 10.40 6.80
C PRO A 124 9.25 10.68 7.80
N GLY A 125 10.36 9.97 7.65
CA GLY A 125 11.61 10.27 8.34
C GLY A 125 12.35 11.45 7.70
N GLN A 126 13.50 11.81 8.26
CA GLN A 126 14.37 12.81 7.66
C GLN A 126 15.05 12.25 6.40
N GLY A 127 15.10 13.06 5.34
CA GLY A 127 15.72 12.67 4.07
C GLY A 127 14.92 11.61 3.32
N VAL A 128 15.62 10.59 2.80
CA VAL A 128 14.99 9.41 2.19
C VAL A 128 14.70 8.39 3.30
N SER A 129 13.45 7.95 3.42
CA SER A 129 13.02 7.03 4.48
C SER A 129 12.11 5.93 3.95
N SER A 130 12.29 4.70 4.44
CA SER A 130 11.57 3.51 3.98
C SER A 130 10.84 2.82 5.13
N PHE A 131 9.58 2.46 4.89
CA PHE A 131 8.65 1.96 5.90
C PHE A 131 8.21 0.54 5.53
N ARG A 132 8.36 -0.41 6.46
CA ARG A 132 8.04 -1.83 6.24
C ARG A 132 6.60 -2.14 6.62
N PHE A 133 5.92 -2.90 5.79
CA PHE A 133 4.56 -3.41 6.01
C PHE A 133 4.48 -4.87 5.59
N ARG A 134 3.37 -5.53 5.90
CA ARG A 134 3.02 -6.86 5.39
C ARG A 134 1.77 -6.78 4.55
N VAL A 135 1.74 -7.44 3.39
CA VAL A 135 0.49 -7.69 2.65
C VAL A 135 -0.23 -8.83 3.38
N PRO A 136 -1.48 -8.67 3.83
CA PRO A 136 -2.22 -9.73 4.51
C PRO A 136 -2.30 -11.02 3.67
N GLY A 137 -2.25 -12.19 4.33
CA GLY A 137 -2.25 -13.50 3.66
C GLY A 137 -3.54 -13.83 2.92
N ASP A 138 -4.65 -13.19 3.30
CA ASP A 138 -5.95 -13.34 2.68
C ASP A 138 -6.30 -12.21 1.68
N THR A 139 -5.40 -11.25 1.45
CA THR A 139 -5.59 -10.22 0.41
C THR A 139 -5.81 -10.90 -0.95
N PRO A 140 -6.91 -10.63 -1.66
CA PRO A 140 -7.20 -11.27 -2.93
C PRO A 140 -6.06 -11.11 -3.95
N ALA A 141 -5.82 -12.15 -4.75
CA ALA A 141 -4.99 -12.01 -5.95
C ALA A 141 -5.66 -11.00 -6.89
N THR A 142 -4.89 -10.03 -7.41
CA THR A 142 -5.43 -8.91 -8.20
C THR A 142 -4.33 -8.35 -9.09
N GLU A 143 -4.56 -8.37 -10.40
CA GLU A 143 -3.78 -7.58 -11.35
C GLU A 143 -4.21 -6.11 -11.25
N GLY A 144 -3.24 -5.19 -11.18
CA GLY A 144 -3.54 -3.76 -11.12
C GLY A 144 -4.17 -3.27 -9.80
N ALA A 145 -3.90 -3.93 -8.68
CA ALA A 145 -4.24 -3.41 -7.36
C ALA A 145 -3.57 -2.04 -7.11
N VAL A 146 -4.21 -1.19 -6.31
CA VAL A 146 -3.70 0.16 -6.02
C VAL A 146 -3.15 0.19 -4.60
N PHE A 147 -1.84 0.39 -4.47
CA PHE A 147 -1.20 0.71 -3.21
C PHE A 147 -1.24 2.22 -2.99
N ALA A 148 -1.67 2.66 -1.81
CA ALA A 148 -1.67 4.07 -1.42
C ALA A 148 -0.80 4.29 -0.18
N TRP A 149 0.16 5.20 -0.31
CA TRP A 149 0.71 5.91 0.83
C TRP A 149 -0.16 7.15 1.09
N THR A 150 -0.55 7.34 2.34
CA THR A 150 -1.09 8.62 2.83
C THR A 150 -0.29 9.13 4.02
N TRP A 151 -0.24 10.44 4.17
CA TRP A 151 0.49 11.12 5.25
C TRP A 151 -0.25 12.38 5.72
N PHE A 152 -0.16 12.61 7.04
CA PHE A 152 -0.65 13.76 7.76
C PHE A 152 0.52 14.36 8.55
N ASN A 153 0.92 15.57 8.18
CA ASN A 153 2.14 16.23 8.65
C ASN A 153 2.05 16.74 10.09
N ASN A 154 3.10 16.55 10.88
CA ASN A 154 3.16 17.02 12.27
C ASN A 154 3.15 18.56 12.33
N LEU A 155 4.04 19.23 11.60
CA LEU A 155 4.25 20.68 11.65
C LEU A 155 3.72 21.39 10.38
N GLY A 156 3.24 22.63 10.50
CA GLY A 156 2.80 23.48 9.39
C GLY A 156 1.30 23.42 9.11
N ASN A 157 0.90 23.77 7.89
CA ASN A 157 -0.47 23.67 7.38
C ASN A 157 -1.10 22.31 7.74
N ARG A 158 -2.42 22.26 7.97
CA ARG A 158 -3.12 20.99 8.18
C ARG A 158 -3.45 20.40 6.82
N GLU A 159 -2.67 19.42 6.37
CA GLU A 159 -2.71 18.87 5.01
C GLU A 159 -2.90 17.34 5.00
N MET A 160 -3.24 16.79 3.84
CA MET A 160 -3.26 15.34 3.60
C MET A 160 -2.52 15.07 2.28
N TYR A 161 -1.53 14.21 2.35
CA TYR A 161 -0.76 13.76 1.20
C TYR A 161 -1.25 12.39 0.78
N MET A 162 -1.29 12.13 -0.53
CA MET A 162 -1.62 10.81 -1.07
C MET A 162 -0.87 10.59 -2.37
N ASN A 163 -0.07 9.53 -2.44
CA ASN A 163 0.48 9.03 -3.69
C ASN A 163 0.10 7.55 -3.84
N CYS A 164 -0.24 7.14 -5.06
CA CYS A 164 -0.71 5.79 -5.34
C CYS A 164 0.09 5.14 -6.46
N ALA A 165 0.54 3.91 -6.23
CA ALA A 165 1.23 3.07 -7.19
C ALA A 165 0.35 1.87 -7.58
N VAL A 166 0.54 1.37 -8.79
CA VAL A 166 -0.17 0.17 -9.28
C VAL A 166 0.73 -1.04 -9.05
N VAL A 167 0.21 -2.10 -8.44
CA VAL A 167 0.95 -3.32 -8.09
C VAL A 167 0.10 -4.55 -8.41
N ASN A 168 0.74 -5.69 -8.65
CA ASN A 168 0.05 -6.97 -8.75
C ASN A 168 0.12 -7.69 -7.40
N ILE A 169 -1.01 -8.19 -6.90
CA ILE A 169 -1.05 -9.11 -5.76
C ILE A 169 -1.20 -10.55 -6.28
N VAL A 170 -0.31 -11.44 -5.87
CA VAL A 170 -0.31 -12.87 -6.25
C VAL A 170 -0.35 -13.79 -5.03
N GLY A 171 -0.83 -15.02 -5.21
CA GLY A 171 -0.93 -16.02 -4.12
C GLY A 171 -2.06 -15.78 -3.11
N GLY A 172 -2.90 -14.76 -3.33
CA GLY A 172 -3.98 -14.39 -2.43
C GLY A 172 -5.15 -15.38 -2.38
N GLY A 173 -5.77 -15.50 -1.20
CA GLY A 173 -7.07 -16.16 -1.01
C GLY A 173 -7.05 -17.61 -0.50
N ALA A 174 -5.91 -18.31 -0.56
CA ALA A 174 -5.78 -19.66 0.02
C ALA A 174 -4.31 -20.01 0.34
N GLY A 175 -4.08 -20.68 1.47
CA GLY A 175 -2.79 -21.29 1.82
C GLY A 175 -1.95 -20.56 2.88
N PHE A 176 -2.27 -19.31 3.20
CA PHE A 176 -1.67 -18.59 4.34
C PHE A 176 -2.54 -18.74 5.60
N GLY A 177 -1.90 -18.65 6.78
CA GLY A 177 -2.59 -18.73 8.07
C GLY A 177 -3.60 -17.59 8.26
N ALA A 178 -4.63 -17.84 9.08
CA ALA A 178 -5.72 -16.88 9.29
C ALA A 178 -5.21 -15.54 9.84
N GLU A 179 -5.57 -14.45 9.17
CA GLU A 179 -5.28 -13.09 9.64
C GLU A 179 -6.11 -12.77 10.90
N LYS A 180 -5.51 -12.00 11.83
CA LYS A 180 -6.20 -11.47 13.02
C LYS A 180 -7.44 -10.61 12.66
N VAL A 181 -7.36 -9.91 11.53
CA VAL A 181 -8.48 -9.22 10.88
C VAL A 181 -8.36 -9.48 9.38
N ALA A 182 -9.36 -10.16 8.81
CA ALA A 182 -9.43 -10.46 7.39
C ALA A 182 -9.39 -9.20 6.52
N PHE A 183 -8.74 -9.24 5.36
CA PHE A 183 -8.50 -8.08 4.49
C PHE A 183 -9.76 -7.25 4.21
N GLY A 184 -10.88 -7.90 3.87
CA GLY A 184 -12.16 -7.22 3.62
C GLY A 184 -12.80 -6.57 4.84
N GLY A 185 -12.39 -6.98 6.06
CA GLY A 185 -12.80 -6.40 7.34
C GLY A 185 -11.80 -5.42 7.94
N ARG A 186 -10.65 -5.16 7.30
CA ARG A 186 -9.69 -4.15 7.75
C ARG A 186 -10.26 -2.73 7.56
N PRO A 187 -9.77 -1.72 8.31
CA PRO A 187 -10.34 -0.38 8.30
C PRO A 187 -10.30 0.28 6.93
N GLY A 188 -11.24 1.20 6.69
CA GLY A 188 -11.13 2.16 5.60
C GLY A 188 -9.98 3.14 5.86
N LEU A 189 -9.27 3.55 4.80
CA LEU A 189 -8.23 4.57 4.85
C LEU A 189 -8.73 5.86 5.53
N PHE A 190 -7.94 6.40 6.46
CA PHE A 190 -8.28 7.61 7.21
C PHE A 190 -8.22 8.87 6.32
N MET A 191 -9.18 9.78 6.52
CA MET A 191 -9.34 11.01 5.73
C MET A 191 -9.51 12.22 6.66
N ALA A 192 -8.69 13.25 6.47
CA ALA A 192 -8.76 14.52 7.18
C ALA A 192 -8.22 15.64 6.30
N ASN A 193 -8.44 16.91 6.68
CA ASN A 193 -7.84 18.09 6.06
C ASN A 193 -8.25 18.36 4.58
N ILE A 194 -9.23 17.60 4.05
CA ILE A 194 -9.70 17.66 2.65
C ILE A 194 -11.21 17.99 2.58
N GLY A 195 -11.60 19.10 3.21
CA GLY A 195 -13.00 19.60 3.22
C GLY A 195 -14.00 18.76 4.02
N ASN A 196 -13.61 17.60 4.53
CA ASN A 196 -14.50 16.57 5.10
C ASN A 196 -14.92 16.79 6.57
N ASN A 197 -14.74 17.99 7.13
CA ASN A 197 -14.98 18.32 8.54
C ASN A 197 -14.23 17.47 9.58
N CYS A 198 -13.16 16.77 9.16
CA CYS A 198 -12.17 16.17 10.05
C CYS A 198 -10.83 16.91 9.91
N LYS A 199 -10.17 17.21 11.03
CA LYS A 199 -8.91 17.96 11.08
C LYS A 199 -7.87 17.29 11.96
N THR A 200 -6.62 17.38 11.57
CA THR A 200 -5.47 17.00 12.41
C THR A 200 -5.02 18.19 13.26
N VAL A 201 -4.44 17.94 14.45
CA VAL A 201 -3.87 18.99 15.31
C VAL A 201 -2.39 19.22 14.93
N GLU A 202 -1.93 20.47 14.88
CA GLU A 202 -0.52 20.80 14.62
C GLU A 202 0.39 20.45 15.82
N THR A 203 1.66 20.13 15.56
CA THR A 203 2.69 19.65 16.50
C THR A 203 2.51 18.23 17.03
N TYR A 204 1.39 17.57 16.71
CA TYR A 204 1.12 16.19 17.09
C TYR A 204 1.20 15.23 15.89
N ASN A 205 1.54 13.98 16.19
CA ASN A 205 1.33 12.85 15.29
C ASN A 205 -0.16 12.46 15.37
N VAL A 206 -0.79 12.13 14.24
CA VAL A 206 -2.20 11.69 14.26
C VAL A 206 -2.29 10.30 14.88
N LYS A 207 -3.03 10.19 15.98
CA LYS A 207 -3.53 8.91 16.45
C LYS A 207 -4.76 8.54 15.63
N PHE A 208 -4.70 7.46 14.85
CA PHE A 208 -5.80 7.10 13.97
C PHE A 208 -7.00 6.57 14.79
N PRO A 209 -8.25 6.99 14.51
CA PRO A 209 -9.43 6.46 15.20
C PRO A 209 -9.61 4.94 15.00
N ASP A 210 -9.14 4.41 13.87
CA ASP A 210 -9.12 2.98 13.55
C ASP A 210 -7.83 2.65 12.76
N PRO A 211 -6.72 2.31 13.45
CA PRO A 211 -5.41 2.09 12.82
C PRO A 211 -5.28 0.71 12.15
N GLY A 212 -6.20 -0.21 12.41
CA GLY A 212 -6.10 -1.62 12.00
C GLY A 212 -5.28 -2.48 12.97
N PRO A 213 -5.06 -3.77 12.63
CA PRO A 213 -4.37 -4.71 13.52
C PRO A 213 -2.84 -4.57 13.53
N ASP A 214 -2.27 -3.92 12.51
CA ASP A 214 -0.84 -3.71 12.30
C ASP A 214 -0.54 -2.20 12.43
N VAL A 215 0.05 -1.80 13.56
CA VAL A 215 0.31 -0.38 13.87
C VAL A 215 1.60 -0.20 14.67
N ASP A 216 2.44 0.72 14.21
CA ASP A 216 3.54 1.30 14.98
C ASP A 216 3.08 2.65 15.56
N SER A 217 3.44 2.97 16.80
CA SER A 217 3.04 4.23 17.44
C SER A 217 4.19 4.80 18.27
N ILE A 218 4.67 6.00 17.92
CA ILE A 218 5.89 6.61 18.47
C ILE A 218 5.77 8.14 18.64
N GLY A 219 6.37 8.64 19.73
CA GLY A 219 6.37 10.06 20.07
C GLY A 219 5.00 10.55 20.56
N ASN A 220 4.68 11.81 20.27
CA ASN A 220 3.51 12.50 20.80
C ASN A 220 2.30 12.36 19.86
N VAL A 221 1.43 11.37 20.11
CA VAL A 221 0.24 11.08 19.31
C VAL A 221 -1.03 11.70 19.89
N HIS A 222 -1.87 12.29 19.04
CA HIS A 222 -3.13 12.95 19.43
C HIS A 222 -4.27 12.57 18.47
N PRO A 223 -5.50 12.30 18.96
CA PRO A 223 -6.64 12.05 18.10
C PRO A 223 -6.96 13.27 17.21
N PRO A 224 -7.52 13.07 16.01
CA PRO A 224 -7.98 14.16 15.17
C PRO A 224 -9.31 14.75 15.68
N GLU A 225 -9.63 15.97 15.25
CA GLU A 225 -10.77 16.76 15.71
C GLU A 225 -11.89 16.87 14.65
N GLY A 226 -13.15 16.86 15.11
CA GLY A 226 -14.33 16.96 14.26
C GLY A 226 -14.89 15.60 13.85
N SER A 227 -15.50 15.52 12.67
CA SER A 227 -16.23 14.35 12.17
C SER A 227 -15.32 13.28 11.58
N CYS A 228 -14.30 12.89 12.34
CA CYS A 228 -13.25 11.95 11.95
C CYS A 228 -13.69 10.49 12.06
N GLY A 229 -14.73 10.13 11.30
CA GLY A 229 -15.50 8.89 11.46
C GLY A 229 -14.66 7.62 11.54
N ALA A 230 -14.82 6.88 12.63
CA ALA A 230 -14.30 5.52 12.75
C ALA A 230 -15.03 4.59 11.78
N GLY A 231 -14.31 4.07 10.79
CA GLY A 231 -14.78 3.01 9.90
C GLY A 231 -15.80 3.41 8.83
N LEU A 232 -15.34 4.03 7.73
CA LEU A 232 -16.06 3.97 6.43
C LEU A 232 -15.96 2.56 5.81
N SER A 233 -16.50 1.56 6.50
CA SER A 233 -16.73 0.22 5.95
C SER A 233 -18.21 0.01 5.62
N SER A 234 -18.80 0.96 4.88
CA SER A 234 -20.20 0.95 4.45
C SER A 234 -20.30 1.11 2.93
N GLY A 235 -20.38 0.00 2.21
CA GLY A 235 -20.88 0.00 0.85
C GLY A 235 -22.37 0.36 0.86
N SER A 236 -22.71 1.59 0.49
CA SER A 236 -24.10 2.07 0.39
C SER A 236 -24.18 3.21 -0.62
N GLY A 237 -24.66 2.90 -1.83
CA GLY A 237 -24.91 3.90 -2.86
C GLY A 237 -26.19 4.66 -2.57
N SER A 238 -26.11 5.75 -1.81
CA SER A 238 -27.24 6.68 -1.63
C SER A 238 -27.33 7.63 -2.83
N GLY A 239 -28.10 7.24 -3.84
CA GLY A 239 -28.50 8.15 -4.92
C GLY A 239 -29.44 9.25 -4.39
N SER A 240 -29.09 10.52 -4.63
CA SER A 240 -29.84 11.69 -4.15
C SER A 240 -31.18 11.91 -4.87
N GLY A 241 -32.16 11.06 -4.61
CA GLY A 241 -33.54 11.22 -5.08
C GLY A 241 -34.35 12.13 -4.15
N ALA A 242 -34.57 13.39 -4.56
CA ALA A 242 -35.47 14.30 -3.85
C ALA A 242 -36.94 13.94 -4.12
N GLY A 243 -37.76 13.83 -3.07
CA GLY A 243 -39.18 13.51 -3.18
C GLY A 243 -39.97 13.88 -1.94
N THR A 244 -40.62 15.06 -1.96
CA THR A 244 -41.55 15.49 -0.91
C THR A 244 -42.94 14.87 -1.13
N GLY A 245 -43.48 14.17 -0.14
CA GLY A 245 -44.82 13.59 -0.20
C GLY A 245 -45.41 13.32 1.18
N THR A 246 -46.29 14.19 1.66
CA THR A 246 -47.08 13.98 2.89
C THR A 246 -48.34 13.17 2.58
N GLY A 247 -48.54 12.05 3.28
CA GLY A 247 -49.73 11.22 3.13
C GLY A 247 -50.03 10.43 4.40
N SER A 248 -51.08 10.84 5.13
CA SER A 248 -51.58 10.11 6.30
C SER A 248 -52.71 9.16 5.89
N GLY A 249 -52.63 7.90 6.29
CA GLY A 249 -53.68 6.91 6.02
C GLY A 249 -53.60 5.74 6.98
N SER A 250 -54.48 5.71 7.99
CA SER A 250 -54.59 4.60 8.94
C SER A 250 -55.63 3.60 8.47
N GLY A 251 -55.32 2.30 8.52
CA GLY A 251 -56.25 1.23 8.16
C GLY A 251 -55.85 -0.11 8.76
N THR A 252 -56.63 -0.59 9.74
CA THR A 252 -56.46 -1.89 10.40
C THR A 252 -57.47 -2.89 9.87
N GLY A 253 -57.03 -4.10 9.53
CA GLY A 253 -57.91 -5.22 9.17
C GLY A 253 -57.26 -6.57 9.51
N THR A 254 -58.03 -7.48 10.10
CA THR A 254 -57.60 -8.83 10.52
C THR A 254 -58.53 -9.88 9.91
N GLY A 255 -58.01 -11.06 9.58
CA GLY A 255 -58.83 -12.19 9.11
C GLY A 255 -58.01 -13.40 8.62
N SER A 256 -58.43 -14.59 9.06
CA SER A 256 -57.93 -15.91 8.64
C SER A 256 -58.16 -16.17 7.13
N GLY A 257 -57.52 -17.12 6.45
CA GLY A 257 -56.60 -18.18 6.90
C GLY A 257 -57.26 -19.57 6.97
N ASP A 258 -56.94 -20.43 5.99
CA ASP A 258 -56.86 -21.90 6.16
C ASP A 258 -56.03 -22.51 4.99
N SER A 259 -56.03 -23.84 4.86
CA SER A 259 -55.00 -24.67 4.26
C SER A 259 -55.57 -25.76 3.34
N THR A 260 -54.71 -26.39 2.52
CA THR A 260 -54.59 -27.86 2.29
C THR A 260 -53.71 -28.18 1.07
N GLY A 261 -53.31 -29.44 0.93
CA GLY A 261 -52.61 -29.99 -0.24
C GLY A 261 -52.58 -31.52 -0.19
N ILE A 262 -51.73 -32.14 -1.04
CA ILE A 262 -51.55 -33.59 -1.25
C ILE A 262 -52.66 -34.26 -2.08
N GLY A 263 -52.29 -35.08 -3.08
CA GLY A 263 -53.22 -36.03 -3.73
C GLY A 263 -52.96 -36.36 -5.21
N ALA A 264 -52.05 -37.29 -5.49
CA ALA A 264 -52.09 -38.15 -6.69
C ALA A 264 -52.70 -39.50 -6.28
N PRO A 265 -53.34 -40.32 -7.16
CA PRO A 265 -52.63 -41.04 -8.25
C PRO A 265 -53.50 -41.38 -9.50
N GLY A 266 -52.98 -42.19 -10.43
CA GLY A 266 -53.82 -43.02 -11.32
C GLY A 266 -53.33 -43.22 -12.77
N GLN A 267 -53.40 -44.45 -13.27
CA GLN A 267 -53.12 -44.85 -14.67
C GLN A 267 -54.43 -44.74 -15.52
N THR A 268 -54.58 -45.07 -16.83
CA THR A 268 -53.99 -46.14 -17.68
C THR A 268 -54.46 -45.99 -19.17
N GLN A 269 -53.71 -46.55 -20.15
CA GLN A 269 -54.20 -47.06 -21.47
C GLN A 269 -54.81 -46.07 -22.53
N THR A 270 -54.99 -46.33 -23.86
CA THR A 270 -54.45 -47.33 -24.84
C THR A 270 -54.82 -46.94 -26.33
N SER A 271 -54.16 -47.59 -27.31
CA SER A 271 -54.52 -47.84 -28.74
C SER A 271 -54.41 -46.78 -29.87
N VAL A 272 -53.46 -47.08 -30.80
CA VAL A 272 -53.42 -47.07 -32.30
C VAL A 272 -54.73 -46.88 -33.12
N PRO A 273 -54.69 -46.61 -34.47
CA PRO A 273 -53.58 -46.74 -35.48
C PRO A 273 -53.31 -45.51 -36.39
N GLY A 274 -52.39 -45.50 -37.37
CA GLY A 274 -51.25 -46.43 -37.61
C GLY A 274 -50.86 -46.73 -39.09
N GLU A 275 -50.17 -45.80 -39.78
CA GLU A 275 -49.45 -45.97 -41.08
C GLU A 275 -48.12 -45.14 -41.03
N GLY A 276 -47.10 -45.22 -41.91
CA GLY A 276 -46.76 -45.99 -43.12
C GLY A 276 -45.61 -45.24 -43.89
N THR A 277 -44.77 -45.77 -44.81
CA THR A 277 -44.48 -47.12 -45.34
C THR A 277 -43.14 -47.10 -46.13
N GLY A 278 -42.28 -48.14 -46.05
CA GLY A 278 -41.01 -48.32 -46.82
C GLY A 278 -39.72 -48.13 -45.97
N SER A 279 -38.89 -49.13 -45.62
CA SER A 279 -38.07 -50.11 -46.41
C SER A 279 -36.77 -49.47 -46.97
N SER A 280 -35.54 -50.01 -46.80
CA SER A 280 -35.00 -51.33 -46.37
C SER A 280 -33.64 -51.17 -45.62
N GLY A 281 -33.00 -52.15 -44.96
CA GLY A 281 -33.43 -53.53 -44.62
C GLY A 281 -32.31 -54.60 -44.42
N SER A 282 -31.19 -54.33 -43.71
CA SER A 282 -30.11 -55.31 -43.41
C SER A 282 -29.47 -55.06 -42.03
N THR A 283 -29.64 -55.91 -41.00
CA THR A 283 -28.84 -57.12 -40.63
C THR A 283 -27.36 -56.84 -40.34
N GLU A 284 -26.71 -57.27 -39.25
CA GLU A 284 -26.99 -58.03 -37.99
C GLU A 284 -25.91 -57.59 -36.95
N GLY A 285 -25.93 -57.85 -35.63
CA GLY A 285 -26.83 -58.59 -34.73
C GLY A 285 -26.36 -58.37 -33.26
N GLU A 286 -27.08 -58.89 -32.26
CA GLU A 286 -26.81 -58.60 -30.83
C GLU A 286 -25.70 -59.47 -30.20
N THR A 287 -25.01 -58.96 -29.17
CA THR A 287 -25.10 -59.53 -27.80
C THR A 287 -24.43 -58.67 -26.73
N LEU A 288 -24.87 -58.87 -25.48
CA LEU A 288 -24.38 -58.21 -24.26
C LEU A 288 -23.18 -58.95 -23.66
N VAL A 289 -22.31 -58.23 -22.92
CA VAL A 289 -21.99 -58.45 -21.49
C VAL A 289 -20.84 -57.54 -21.04
N SER A 290 -20.97 -56.95 -19.86
CA SER A 290 -19.93 -56.15 -19.20
C SER A 290 -18.95 -57.03 -18.39
N HIS A 291 -17.65 -56.92 -18.67
CA HIS A 291 -16.58 -57.28 -17.74
C HIS A 291 -15.40 -56.31 -17.90
N ALA A 292 -14.76 -55.95 -16.78
CA ALA A 292 -13.68 -54.95 -16.77
C ALA A 292 -12.28 -55.59 -16.87
N PRO A 293 -11.33 -54.98 -17.60
CA PRO A 293 -9.90 -55.23 -17.44
C PRO A 293 -9.28 -54.27 -16.40
N ALA A 294 -8.20 -54.70 -15.74
CA ALA A 294 -7.54 -53.93 -14.69
C ALA A 294 -6.72 -52.75 -15.23
N ALA A 295 -6.70 -51.64 -14.49
CA ALA A 295 -5.78 -50.53 -14.74
C ALA A 295 -4.34 -50.92 -14.37
N SER A 296 -3.42 -50.87 -15.33
CA SER A 296 -2.00 -51.12 -15.10
C SER A 296 -1.34 -49.96 -14.34
N THR A 297 -0.46 -50.29 -13.39
CA THR A 297 0.30 -49.32 -12.61
C THR A 297 1.25 -48.50 -13.48
N TYR A 298 1.21 -47.17 -13.35
CA TYR A 298 2.29 -46.30 -13.80
C TYR A 298 2.65 -45.28 -12.71
N SER A 299 3.76 -45.54 -12.00
CA SER A 299 4.31 -44.64 -10.99
C SER A 299 5.50 -43.89 -11.57
N HIS A 300 5.34 -42.59 -11.83
CA HIS A 300 6.45 -41.72 -12.22
C HIS A 300 7.20 -41.21 -10.98
N ASN A 301 8.08 -42.06 -10.46
CA ASN A 301 9.08 -41.66 -9.47
C ASN A 301 10.09 -40.69 -10.10
N CYS A 302 10.23 -39.48 -9.52
CA CYS A 302 11.14 -38.44 -10.01
C CYS A 302 12.25 -38.15 -8.99
N GLN A 303 13.21 -39.07 -8.86
CA GLN A 303 14.42 -38.85 -8.06
C GLN A 303 15.42 -37.97 -8.84
N LYS A 304 15.40 -36.65 -8.57
CA LYS A 304 16.52 -35.78 -8.98
C LYS A 304 17.66 -35.90 -7.96
N THR A 305 18.74 -36.57 -8.34
CA THR A 305 19.95 -36.72 -7.52
C THR A 305 20.62 -35.37 -7.26
N ILE A 306 20.94 -35.09 -6.00
CA ILE A 306 21.77 -33.96 -5.57
C ILE A 306 23.16 -34.53 -5.20
N PRO A 307 24.28 -34.00 -5.72
CA PRO A 307 25.61 -34.44 -5.30
C PRO A 307 25.92 -34.00 -3.86
N PRO A 308 26.70 -34.79 -3.09
CA PRO A 308 27.06 -34.43 -1.72
C PRO A 308 27.97 -33.19 -1.68
N PRO A 309 27.89 -32.35 -0.62
CA PRO A 309 28.77 -31.21 -0.46
C PRO A 309 30.22 -31.67 -0.21
N THR A 310 31.16 -31.15 -0.99
CA THR A 310 32.59 -31.39 -0.80
C THR A 310 33.05 -30.79 0.53
N ALA A 311 33.57 -31.63 1.44
CA ALA A 311 34.13 -31.16 2.70
C ALA A 311 35.40 -30.34 2.45
N GLN A 312 35.43 -29.08 2.90
CA GLN A 312 36.67 -28.36 3.12
C GLN A 312 37.09 -28.52 4.59
N THR A 313 38.24 -29.14 4.81
CA THR A 313 38.89 -29.23 6.11
C THR A 313 39.57 -27.89 6.43
N ASN A 314 39.15 -27.23 7.49
CA ASN A 314 39.97 -26.27 8.24
C ASN A 314 39.79 -26.55 9.74
N THR A 315 40.86 -26.39 10.50
CA THR A 315 40.96 -26.82 11.91
C THR A 315 40.69 -25.67 12.89
N ASN A 316 40.61 -26.03 14.19
CA ASN A 316 40.22 -25.20 15.34
C ASN A 316 38.69 -25.04 15.41
N GLY A 317 37.98 -25.29 16.51
CA GLY A 317 38.39 -25.40 17.93
C GLY A 317 38.02 -24.10 18.65
N GLU A 318 37.18 -24.05 19.69
CA GLU A 318 36.58 -25.12 20.53
C GLU A 318 35.05 -24.94 20.74
N GLY A 319 34.46 -25.57 21.77
CA GLY A 319 32.99 -25.65 21.98
C GLY A 319 32.29 -24.39 22.50
N ALA A 320 31.01 -24.43 22.91
CA ALA A 320 30.09 -25.57 23.04
C ALA A 320 28.61 -25.13 22.88
N GLY A 321 27.71 -26.07 22.56
CA GLY A 321 26.33 -25.76 22.18
C GLY A 321 25.33 -25.51 23.32
N ARG A 322 24.21 -24.86 22.98
CA ARG A 322 22.97 -24.79 23.78
C ARG A 322 21.75 -25.01 22.88
N GLY A 323 20.67 -25.55 23.47
CA GLY A 323 19.39 -25.76 22.81
C GLY A 323 18.51 -24.50 22.72
N PRO A 324 17.30 -24.61 22.15
CA PRO A 324 16.43 -23.45 21.92
C PRO A 324 15.89 -22.85 23.23
N GLY A 325 16.13 -21.57 23.44
CA GLY A 325 15.60 -20.80 24.55
C GLY A 325 15.55 -19.30 24.24
N GLU A 326 14.35 -18.73 24.42
CA GLU A 326 14.06 -17.35 24.85
C GLU A 326 14.97 -16.20 24.34
N TRP A 327 14.50 -15.45 23.33
CA TRP A 327 15.13 -14.21 22.87
C TRP A 327 14.80 -13.02 23.78
N THR A 328 15.80 -12.48 24.48
CA THR A 328 15.73 -11.16 25.13
C THR A 328 16.51 -10.12 24.32
N PRO A 329 15.87 -9.08 23.74
CA PRO A 329 16.58 -8.06 22.97
C PRO A 329 17.54 -7.24 23.84
N GLY A 330 18.83 -7.20 23.48
CA GLY A 330 19.80 -6.29 24.12
C GLY A 330 21.27 -6.59 23.84
N ASN A 331 21.73 -7.83 24.06
CA ASN A 331 23.14 -8.06 24.40
C ASN A 331 24.04 -8.63 23.30
N ASP A 332 23.50 -9.22 22.23
CA ASP A 332 24.27 -9.92 21.19
C ASP A 332 24.54 -9.07 19.93
N TRP A 333 25.07 -7.86 20.10
CA TRP A 333 25.50 -7.00 18.99
C TRP A 333 26.99 -7.19 18.64
N PRO A 334 27.36 -7.32 17.35
CA PRO A 334 28.77 -7.43 16.94
C PRO A 334 29.62 -6.21 17.36
N ASP A 335 30.88 -6.45 17.72
CA ASP A 335 31.77 -5.45 18.37
C ASP A 335 31.90 -4.12 17.62
N TRP A 336 31.84 -4.13 16.28
CA TRP A 336 31.93 -2.90 15.48
C TRP A 336 30.79 -1.91 15.75
N PHE A 337 29.66 -2.38 16.28
CA PHE A 337 28.50 -1.55 16.64
C PHE A 337 28.69 -0.75 17.95
N GLN A 338 29.64 -1.16 18.81
CA GLN A 338 29.92 -0.47 20.08
C GLN A 338 30.92 0.69 19.93
N SER A 339 31.51 0.88 18.75
CA SER A 339 32.59 1.87 18.51
C SER A 339 32.12 3.32 18.35
N ALA A 340 30.82 3.58 18.26
CA ALA A 340 30.24 4.93 18.11
C ALA A 340 30.17 5.72 19.44
N GLY A 341 31.24 5.66 20.25
CA GLY A 341 31.20 5.92 21.69
C GLY A 341 31.78 7.26 22.19
N SER A 342 32.45 8.09 21.37
CA SER A 342 32.88 9.42 21.79
C SER A 342 33.26 10.36 20.64
N MET A 343 32.43 11.36 20.36
CA MET A 343 32.87 12.60 19.69
C MET A 343 32.30 13.81 20.43
N THR A 344 33.18 14.53 21.11
CA THR A 344 32.85 15.78 21.81
C THR A 344 32.59 16.90 20.80
N PHE A 345 31.45 17.58 20.92
CA PHE A 345 31.10 18.73 20.10
C PHE A 345 32.15 19.85 20.21
N LEU A 346 32.67 20.30 19.07
CA LEU A 346 33.32 21.61 18.93
C LEU A 346 32.39 22.54 18.13
N PRO A 347 32.19 23.81 18.55
CA PRO A 347 31.26 24.72 17.89
C PRO A 347 31.77 25.15 16.51
N ALA A 348 30.87 25.20 15.53
CA ALA A 348 31.17 25.36 14.10
C ALA A 348 31.54 26.80 13.66
N TYR A 349 32.41 27.48 14.41
CA TYR A 349 32.80 28.88 14.14
C TYR A 349 34.18 29.08 13.48
N LEU A 350 34.98 28.03 13.30
CA LEU A 350 36.37 28.16 12.82
C LEU A 350 36.62 27.76 11.35
N VAL A 351 35.65 27.13 10.66
CA VAL A 351 35.86 26.60 9.30
C VAL A 351 35.79 27.69 8.22
N LEU A 352 35.01 28.76 8.43
CA LEU A 352 34.93 29.87 7.47
C LEU A 352 36.21 30.71 7.37
N ALA A 353 37.05 30.72 8.41
CA ALA A 353 38.24 31.58 8.46
C ALA A 353 39.36 31.13 7.49
N VAL A 354 39.50 29.83 7.25
CA VAL A 354 40.62 29.27 6.47
C VAL A 354 40.46 29.53 4.97
N TYR A 355 39.23 29.46 4.44
CA TYR A 355 38.98 29.64 3.00
C TYR A 355 39.14 31.09 2.53
N PHE A 356 38.88 32.08 3.38
CA PHE A 356 39.12 33.50 3.05
C PHE A 356 40.59 33.92 3.20
N GLY A 357 41.39 33.22 4.01
CA GLY A 357 42.82 33.49 4.15
C GLY A 357 43.64 33.14 2.90
N ALA A 358 43.31 32.02 2.24
CA ALA A 358 44.08 31.51 1.10
C ALA A 358 44.03 32.40 -0.15
N VAL A 359 42.92 33.10 -0.38
CA VAL A 359 42.74 33.97 -1.57
C VAL A 359 43.47 35.31 -1.43
N ALA A 360 43.68 35.78 -0.19
CA ALA A 360 44.38 37.05 0.07
C ALA A 360 45.90 36.98 -0.18
N PHE A 361 46.51 35.80 -0.08
CA PHE A 361 47.98 35.67 -0.16
C PHE A 361 48.53 35.65 -1.59
N SER A 362 47.72 35.31 -2.59
CA SER A 362 48.14 35.23 -4.01
C SER A 362 48.25 36.59 -4.70
N PHE A 363 47.78 37.69 -4.09
CA PHE A 363 47.81 39.05 -4.66
C PHE A 363 48.96 39.93 -4.15
N LEU A 364 49.91 39.36 -3.37
CA LEU A 364 51.03 40.10 -2.76
C LEU A 364 52.42 39.70 -3.29
N ILE A 365 52.49 38.91 -4.37
CA ILE A 365 53.75 38.47 -5.00
C ILE A 365 53.74 38.75 -6.53
N SER A 366 53.13 39.87 -6.94
CA SER A 366 53.17 40.40 -8.32
C SER A 366 52.86 41.90 -8.32
N GLY A 367 53.82 42.68 -7.83
CA GLY A 367 53.81 44.15 -7.79
C GLY A 367 55.20 44.66 -7.43
#